data_AF-A0A7C5Z3W1-F1
#
_entry.id   AF-A0A7C5Z3W1-F1
#
_cell.length_a   1.000
_cell.length_b   1.000
_cell.length_c   1.000
_cell.angle_alpha   90.00
_cell.angle_beta   90.00
_cell.angle_gamma   90.00
#
_symmetry.space_group_name_H-M   'P 1'
#
loop_
_entity.id
_entity.type
_entity.pdbx_description
1 polymer ?
#
loop_
_entity_poly.entity_id
_entity_poly.type
_entity_poly.pdbx_seq_one_letter_code
_entity_poly.pdbx_strand_id
1 'polypeptide(L)'
;MTWETAANWLRERLDKRFGWQVRLQYVELFSPESFAFPDVMEAIQQGRHQLPIVLVDGEIVLSGGKLNEGLITRHVRERLQKTC
;
A
#
# COMPACT_ATOMS: atom_id res chain seq x y z
N MET A 1 -8.12 15.64 -5.95
CA MET A 1 -7.55 14.32 -6.33
C MET A 1 -7.95 13.34 -5.23
N THR A 2 -8.59 12.23 -5.58
CA THR A 2 -9.04 11.21 -4.61
C THR A 2 -7.92 10.21 -4.33
N TRP A 3 -8.01 9.46 -3.22
CA TRP A 3 -7.08 8.37 -2.94
C TRP A 3 -7.11 7.27 -3.99
N GLU A 4 -8.30 6.97 -4.51
CA GLU A 4 -8.47 6.05 -5.63
C GLU A 4 -7.69 6.50 -6.87
N THR A 5 -7.76 7.80 -7.23
CA THR A 5 -7.01 8.34 -8.38
C THR A 5 -5.49 8.19 -8.15
N ALA A 6 -5.02 8.47 -6.94
CA ALA A 6 -3.61 8.34 -6.59
C ALA A 6 -3.15 6.87 -6.58
N ALA A 7 -4.00 5.95 -6.12
CA ALA A 7 -3.75 4.52 -6.14
C ALA A 7 -3.71 3.96 -7.57
N ASN A 8 -4.60 4.42 -8.46
CA ASN A 8 -4.60 4.06 -9.87
C ASN A 8 -3.31 4.54 -10.57
N TRP A 9 -2.89 5.78 -10.31
CA TRP A 9 -1.61 6.29 -10.81
C TRP A 9 -0.42 5.45 -10.31
N LEU A 10 -0.40 5.08 -9.02
CA LEU A 10 0.64 4.23 -8.46
C LEU A 10 0.61 2.83 -9.07
N ARG A 11 -0.56 2.26 -9.34
CA ARG A 11 -0.71 0.96 -10.00
C ARG A 11 -0.04 0.97 -11.37
N GLU A 12 -0.33 1.97 -12.21
CA GLU A 12 0.30 2.09 -13.53
C GLU A 12 1.83 2.20 -13.46
N ARG A 13 2.35 2.89 -12.44
CA ARG A 13 3.79 3.05 -12.21
C ARG A 13 4.46 1.73 -11.81
N LEU A 14 3.84 0.99 -10.90
CA LEU A 14 4.35 -0.29 -10.44
C LEU A 14 4.24 -1.36 -11.54
N ASP A 15 3.13 -1.41 -12.28
CA ASP A 15 2.94 -2.33 -13.40
C ASP A 15 3.99 -2.10 -14.50
N LYS A 16 4.25 -0.85 -14.88
CA LYS A 16 5.33 -0.52 -15.84
C LYS A 16 6.73 -0.97 -15.38
N ARG A 17 6.96 -1.05 -14.06
CA ARG A 17 8.29 -1.31 -13.49
C ARG A 17 8.52 -2.79 -13.15
N PHE A 18 7.49 -3.47 -12.68
CA PHE A 18 7.57 -4.83 -12.13
C PHE A 18 6.62 -5.81 -12.83
N GLY A 19 5.69 -5.32 -13.65
CA GLY A 19 4.70 -6.11 -14.35
C GLY A 19 3.93 -7.05 -13.42
N TRP A 20 3.77 -8.28 -13.88
CA TRP A 20 3.02 -9.34 -13.18
C TRP A 20 3.59 -9.74 -11.82
N GLN A 21 4.82 -9.34 -11.47
CA GLN A 21 5.43 -9.67 -10.19
C GLN A 21 4.78 -8.93 -9.01
N VAL A 22 3.98 -7.90 -9.28
CA VAL A 22 3.35 -7.06 -8.25
C VAL A 22 1.87 -6.89 -8.57
N ARG A 23 1.02 -7.05 -7.54
CA ARG A 23 -0.40 -6.72 -7.60
C ARG A 23 -0.71 -5.61 -6.60
N LEU A 24 -1.35 -4.54 -7.06
CA LEU A 24 -1.83 -3.46 -6.19
C LEU A 24 -3.34 -3.52 -6.03
N GLN A 25 -3.79 -3.59 -4.78
CA GLN A 25 -5.19 -3.44 -4.39
C GLN A 25 -5.39 -2.13 -3.64
N TYR A 26 -6.39 -1.35 -4.05
CA TYR A 26 -6.88 -0.21 -3.28
C TYR A 26 -8.02 -0.70 -2.40
N VAL A 27 -8.00 -0.32 -1.13
CA VAL A 27 -9.00 -0.70 -0.13
C VAL A 27 -9.50 0.58 0.53
N GLU A 28 -10.82 0.76 0.52
CA GLU A 28 -11.44 1.88 1.21
C GLU A 28 -11.56 1.60 2.70
N LEU A 29 -11.39 2.63 3.52
CA LEU A 29 -11.57 2.49 4.95
C LEU A 29 -13.04 2.13 5.25
N PHE A 30 -13.26 1.13 6.09
CA PHE A 30 -14.57 0.59 6.46
C PHE A 30 -15.32 -0.15 5.35
N SER A 31 -14.69 -0.44 4.22
CA SER A 31 -15.23 -1.42 3.26
C SER A 31 -15.09 -2.84 3.81
N PRO A 32 -15.89 -3.82 3.33
CA PRO A 32 -15.73 -5.22 3.73
C PRO A 32 -14.30 -5.76 3.56
N GLU A 33 -13.58 -5.32 2.53
CA GLU A 33 -12.20 -5.71 2.26
C GLU A 33 -11.22 -5.19 3.33
N SER A 34 -11.52 -4.06 3.98
CA SER A 34 -10.68 -3.53 5.07
C SER A 34 -10.65 -4.45 6.29
N PHE A 35 -11.69 -5.27 6.50
CA PHE A 35 -11.74 -6.25 7.60
C PHE A 35 -10.77 -7.42 7.43
N ALA A 36 -10.19 -7.59 6.23
CA ALA A 36 -9.09 -8.53 6.02
C ALA A 36 -7.78 -8.09 6.72
N PHE A 37 -7.72 -6.85 7.23
CA PHE A 37 -6.54 -6.27 7.88
C PHE A 37 -6.86 -5.77 9.30
N PRO A 38 -7.26 -6.67 10.24
CA PRO A 38 -7.73 -6.28 11.56
C PRO A 38 -6.70 -5.46 12.35
N ASP A 39 -5.42 -5.84 12.31
CA ASP A 39 -4.34 -5.15 13.02
C ASP A 39 -4.15 -3.70 12.52
N VAL A 40 -4.31 -3.49 11.21
CA VAL A 40 -4.23 -2.15 10.59
C VAL A 40 -5.41 -1.32 11.04
N MET A 41 -6.62 -1.89 11.03
CA MET A 41 -7.84 -1.21 11.46
C MET A 41 -7.78 -0.82 12.93
N GLU A 42 -7.32 -1.71 13.81
CA GLU A 42 -7.11 -1.41 15.24
C GLU A 42 -6.10 -0.28 15.42
N ALA A 43 -4.97 -0.32 14.71
CA ALA A 43 -3.94 0.70 14.82
C ALA A 43 -4.40 2.09 14.32
N ILE A 44 -5.26 2.14 13.29
CA ILE A 44 -5.94 3.39 12.87
C ILE A 44 -6.85 3.89 13.98
N GLN A 45 -7.70 3.03 14.54
CA GLN A 45 -8.66 3.41 15.58
C GLN A 45 -7.98 3.94 16.85
N GLN A 46 -6.82 3.39 17.19
CA GLN A 46 -6.01 3.82 18.33
C GLN A 46 -5.10 5.02 18.01
N GLY A 47 -5.16 5.57 16.79
CA GLY A 47 -4.36 6.71 16.36
C GLY A 47 -2.86 6.42 16.19
N ARG A 48 -2.45 5.14 16.18
CA ARG A 48 -1.06 4.73 15.95
C ARG A 48 -0.65 4.88 14.49
N HIS A 49 -1.60 4.73 13.57
CA HIS A 49 -1.41 4.94 12.14
C HIS A 49 -2.40 5.96 11.58
N GLN A 50 -1.98 6.62 10.51
CA GLN A 50 -2.77 7.63 9.81
C GLN A 50 -2.94 7.22 8.34
N LEU A 51 -4.06 7.61 7.74
CA LEU A 51 -4.26 7.40 6.31
C LEU A 51 -3.42 8.39 5.47
N PRO A 52 -2.96 7.98 4.28
CA PRO A 52 -3.10 6.65 3.70
C PRO A 52 -2.15 5.64 4.37
N ILE A 53 -2.50 4.36 4.34
CA ILE A 53 -1.60 3.27 4.74
C ILE A 53 -1.26 2.45 3.51
N VAL A 54 0.01 2.10 3.34
CA VAL A 54 0.47 1.21 2.28
C VAL A 54 1.14 0.01 2.91
N LEU A 55 0.67 -1.17 2.52
CA LEU A 55 1.29 -2.44 2.85
C LEU A 55 2.01 -3.01 1.63
N VAL A 56 3.21 -3.57 1.84
CA VAL A 56 3.92 -4.38 0.84
C VAL A 56 4.13 -5.76 1.46
N ASP A 57 3.51 -6.80 0.87
CA ASP A 57 3.49 -8.16 1.40
C ASP A 57 3.14 -8.24 2.90
N GLY A 58 2.12 -7.48 3.31
CA GLY A 58 1.63 -7.42 4.69
C GLY A 58 2.41 -6.51 5.65
N GLU A 59 3.53 -5.92 5.22
CA GLU A 59 4.29 -4.97 6.06
C GLU A 59 3.87 -3.53 5.75
N ILE A 60 3.56 -2.73 6.79
CA ILE A 60 3.28 -1.30 6.65
C ILE A 60 4.59 -0.56 6.29
N VAL A 61 4.64 -0.01 5.07
CA VAL A 61 5.80 0.77 4.59
C VAL A 61 5.53 2.27 4.60
N LEU A 62 4.26 2.66 4.72
CA LEU A 62 3.83 4.06 4.78
C LEU A 62 2.58 4.16 5.65
N SER A 63 2.55 5.17 6.51
CA SER A 63 1.41 5.56 7.34
C SER A 63 1.35 7.09 7.41
N GLY A 64 0.34 7.68 6.79
CA GLY A 64 0.10 9.12 6.79
C GLY A 64 0.81 9.88 5.66
N GLY A 65 0.49 11.16 5.52
CA GLY A 65 1.12 12.04 4.55
C GLY A 65 0.74 11.74 3.09
N LYS A 66 1.69 11.88 2.17
CA LYS A 66 1.49 11.69 0.72
C LYS A 66 2.02 10.32 0.28
N LEU A 67 1.36 9.71 -0.70
CA LEU A 67 1.91 8.52 -1.36
C LEU A 67 3.28 8.84 -1.97
N ASN A 68 4.28 8.06 -1.58
CA ASN A 68 5.66 8.22 -2.03
C ASN A 68 6.05 7.05 -2.94
N GLU A 69 5.99 7.26 -4.26
CA GLU A 69 6.34 6.25 -5.28
C GLU A 69 7.74 5.67 -5.04
N GLY A 70 8.72 6.52 -4.70
CA GLY A 70 10.12 6.10 -4.52
C GLY A 70 10.29 5.16 -3.33
N LEU A 71 9.67 5.48 -2.19
CA LEU A 71 9.67 4.64 -1.00
C LEU A 71 9.01 3.28 -1.28
N ILE A 72 7.81 3.31 -1.85
CA ILE A 72 7.04 2.08 -2.14
C ILE A 72 7.80 1.20 -3.13
N THR A 73 8.35 1.78 -4.19
CA THR A 73 9.16 1.08 -5.20
C THR A 73 10.39 0.42 -4.59
N ARG A 74 11.05 1.10 -3.64
CA ARG A 74 12.22 0.55 -2.95
C ARG A 74 11.84 -0.70 -2.16
N HIS A 75 10.79 -0.63 -1.35
CA HIS A 75 10.33 -1.79 -0.56
C HIS A 75 9.89 -2.96 -1.44
N VAL A 76 9.16 -2.68 -2.52
CA VAL A 76 8.79 -3.72 -3.51
C VAL A 76 10.03 -4.39 -4.10
N ARG A 77 11.05 -3.62 -4.50
CA ARG A 77 12.30 -4.17 -5.05
C ARG A 77 13.04 -5.04 -4.03
N GLU A 78 13.15 -4.56 -2.78
CA GLU A 78 13.80 -5.31 -1.70
C GLU A 78 13.09 -6.64 -1.43
N ARG A 79 11.75 -6.69 -1.55
CA ARG A 79 10.96 -7.93 -1.41
C ARG A 79 11.19 -8.89 -2.58
N LEU A 80 11.13 -8.40 -3.82
CA LEU A 80 11.36 -9.24 -5.00
C LEU A 80 12.78 -9.84 -5.04
N GLN A 81 13.79 -9.14 -4.52
CA GLN A 81 15.17 -9.62 -4.47
C GLN A 81 15.42 -10.70 -3.41
N LYS A 82 14.59 -10.77 -2.36
CA LYS A 82 14.70 -11.79 -1.30
C LYS A 82 14.10 -13.15 -1.69
N THR A 83 13.38 -13.21 -2.80
CA THR A 83 12.70 -14.42 -3.28
C THR A 83 13.55 -15.21 -4.30
N CYS A 84 14.83 -14.84 -4.47
CA CYS A 84 15.81 -15.52 -5.33
C CYS A 84 16.85 -16.29 -4.51
#